data_AF-G2ZWJ6-F1
#
_entry.id   AF-G2ZWJ6-F1
#
_cell.length_a   1.000
_cell.length_b   1.000
_cell.length_c   1.000
_cell.angle_alpha   90.00
_cell.angle_beta   90.00
_cell.angle_gamma   90.00
#
_symmetry.space_group_name_H-M   'P 1'
#
loop_
_entity.id
_entity.type
_entity.pdbx_description
1 polymer ?
#
loop_
_entity_poly.entity_id
_entity_poly.type
_entity_poly.pdbx_seq_one_letter_code
_entity_poly.pdbx_strand_id
1 'polypeptide(L)'
;MSAQTLAQTQVSTTQYAYDTVGNLTQITDPRGLVTTLTYDSLGRRTKVQGPLATPGGAVSTVVFNYDGQDRVRQITDPRSQVTSYTVDGLGNTTQQQSPDTGTTNATYDAVGNLTSRTDARGKTTTFSYDALNRPTRVAHASGTPTVLEYDGGASPQPTDIGQLTRMTDESGSTRFQYDGFGNLLQKTQTTTANGVAKDQTIAYAYGTSGSSTGHAVSLVYPSGGVVGYSYDTGGRVAGLTLTTANGSVTLLSKIQYQPFGKPKSWTWGNGTAYVRSFDLSGRLTQFPLGATTGTGTTPNGLSRTVNYDAASRISAYTHTDTSGSTGSSTATAANQTFGYDDQDRLISYLPANSSQSYSYDANGNRTGQTIGGAGYSQTVDPASNRQTASTGPTAVTNSYDAAGNQTGDGTTTYSYSDRGRLASVSKNGITTGYLYNGLGQRVIKSGSNVPTGATRYVYDGAGHLIGEYDQSGNALQETVYLGDTPVATVKNGTPYYVYADQIDTPRVITDTNNLMVWRWDQVDPFGATLPDENPTSLGTFTYNPRFPGQVYDAETGKHYNANRDYDPAGGRYVQSDPIGLNGGQPSTYAYVDGNPVSYVDPWGLVKIIGIPGRRR
;
A
#
# COMPACT_ATOMS: atom_id res chain seq x y z
N MET A 1 19.90 -40.68 -4.01
CA MET A 1 19.79 -39.68 -5.08
C MET A 1 18.43 -39.85 -5.75
N SER A 2 17.53 -38.89 -5.57
CA SER A 2 16.38 -38.70 -6.45
C SER A 2 16.06 -37.21 -6.44
N ALA A 3 16.81 -36.47 -7.24
CA ALA A 3 16.45 -35.13 -7.64
C ALA A 3 15.47 -35.26 -8.82
N GLN A 4 14.28 -34.72 -8.65
CA GLN A 4 13.62 -33.98 -9.73
C GLN A 4 12.67 -32.98 -9.09
N THR A 5 13.27 -31.87 -8.67
CA THR A 5 12.58 -30.60 -8.51
C THR A 5 11.99 -30.26 -9.87
N LEU A 6 10.66 -30.23 -9.99
CA LEU A 6 9.99 -29.60 -11.12
C LEU A 6 10.30 -28.10 -11.05
N ALA A 7 11.42 -27.68 -11.62
CA ALA A 7 11.60 -26.28 -11.98
C ALA A 7 10.49 -25.99 -12.99
N GLN A 8 9.50 -25.19 -12.60
CA GLN A 8 8.53 -24.62 -13.55
C GLN A 8 9.33 -23.69 -14.47
N THR A 9 9.90 -24.24 -15.54
CA THR A 9 10.47 -23.45 -16.63
C THR A 9 9.31 -22.89 -17.43
N GLN A 10 8.71 -21.82 -16.92
CA GLN A 10 7.67 -21.12 -17.65
C GLN A 10 8.30 -19.93 -18.36
N VAL A 11 8.62 -20.12 -19.65
CA VAL A 11 8.92 -19.00 -20.54
C VAL A 11 7.59 -18.37 -20.92
N SER A 12 7.10 -17.45 -20.08
CA SER A 12 5.97 -16.60 -20.41
C SER A 12 6.45 -15.53 -21.40
N THR A 13 6.05 -15.63 -22.66
CA THR A 13 6.48 -14.68 -23.71
C THR A 13 5.39 -13.65 -23.94
N THR A 14 5.73 -12.37 -23.74
CA THR A 14 4.92 -11.24 -24.21
C THR A 14 5.45 -10.80 -25.56
N GLN A 15 4.57 -10.64 -26.55
CA GLN A 15 4.92 -10.19 -27.89
C GLN A 15 4.51 -8.73 -28.08
N TYR A 16 5.37 -7.97 -28.76
CA TYR A 16 5.16 -6.55 -29.05
C TYR A 16 5.19 -6.36 -30.57
N ALA A 17 4.17 -5.71 -31.13
CA ALA A 17 4.15 -5.32 -32.54
C ALA A 17 4.28 -3.79 -32.66
N TYR A 18 4.99 -3.34 -33.69
CA TYR A 18 5.26 -1.93 -33.93
C TYR A 18 4.85 -1.54 -35.36
N ASP A 19 4.49 -0.27 -35.56
CA ASP A 19 4.33 0.29 -36.90
C ASP A 19 5.68 0.63 -37.55
N THR A 20 5.66 1.14 -38.79
CA THR A 20 6.88 1.47 -39.55
C THR A 20 7.69 2.63 -38.97
N VAL A 21 7.12 3.42 -38.05
CA VAL A 21 7.80 4.55 -37.39
C VAL A 21 8.16 4.24 -35.93
N GLY A 22 7.92 3.00 -35.47
CA GLY A 22 8.33 2.50 -34.17
C GLY A 22 7.30 2.68 -33.05
N ASN A 23 6.07 3.07 -33.34
CA ASN A 23 5.01 3.11 -32.33
C ASN A 23 4.54 1.69 -31.98
N LEU A 24 4.39 1.40 -30.70
CA LEU A 24 3.88 0.11 -30.21
C LEU A 24 2.38 -0.03 -30.51
N THR A 25 1.99 -0.87 -31.46
CA THR A 25 0.59 -1.03 -31.89
C THR A 25 -0.16 -2.18 -31.22
N GLN A 26 0.57 -3.19 -30.71
CA GLN A 26 -0.03 -4.36 -30.09
C GLN A 26 0.86 -4.95 -29.00
N ILE A 27 0.23 -5.35 -27.90
CA ILE A 27 0.82 -6.18 -26.85
C ILE A 27 0.01 -7.48 -26.81
N THR A 28 0.67 -8.62 -27.01
CA THR A 28 0.07 -9.95 -26.83
C THR A 28 0.68 -10.61 -25.62
N ASP A 29 -0.15 -10.89 -24.63
CA ASP A 29 0.29 -11.50 -23.38
C ASP A 29 0.55 -13.02 -23.54
N PRO A 30 1.09 -13.70 -22.52
CA PRO A 30 1.35 -15.14 -22.57
C PRO A 30 0.12 -16.04 -22.74
N ARG A 31 -1.10 -15.51 -22.57
CA ARG A 31 -2.37 -16.22 -22.84
C ARG A 31 -2.85 -16.02 -24.28
N GLY A 32 -2.17 -15.19 -25.06
CA GLY A 32 -2.59 -14.79 -26.40
C GLY A 32 -3.63 -13.65 -26.41
N LEU A 33 -3.88 -13.03 -25.26
CA LEU A 33 -4.79 -11.89 -25.17
C LEU A 33 -4.11 -10.62 -25.68
N VAL A 34 -4.87 -9.84 -26.43
CA VAL A 34 -4.35 -8.69 -27.19
C VAL A 34 -4.82 -7.38 -26.56
N THR A 35 -3.86 -6.48 -26.34
CA THR A 35 -4.11 -5.06 -26.17
C THR A 35 -3.65 -4.32 -27.42
N THR A 36 -4.52 -3.53 -28.04
CA THR A 36 -4.23 -2.75 -29.25
C THR A 36 -4.10 -1.27 -28.90
N LEU A 37 -3.10 -0.62 -29.48
CA LEU A 37 -2.84 0.81 -29.37
C LEU A 37 -2.97 1.44 -30.76
N THR A 38 -3.75 2.51 -30.87
CA THR A 38 -3.96 3.25 -32.12
C THR A 38 -3.36 4.64 -32.01
N TYR A 39 -2.83 5.14 -33.12
CA TYR A 39 -2.13 6.42 -33.20
C TYR A 39 -2.73 7.30 -34.30
N ASP A 40 -2.63 8.62 -34.15
CA ASP A 40 -2.89 9.56 -35.24
C ASP A 40 -1.65 9.73 -36.15
N SER A 41 -1.77 10.56 -37.19
CA SER A 41 -0.69 10.84 -38.13
C SER A 41 0.53 11.55 -37.52
N LEU A 42 0.40 12.08 -36.31
CA LEU A 42 1.49 12.71 -35.56
C LEU A 42 2.18 11.72 -34.59
N GLY A 43 1.77 10.44 -34.59
CA GLY A 43 2.31 9.42 -33.69
C GLY A 43 1.81 9.54 -32.25
N ARG A 44 0.70 10.25 -32.02
CA ARG A 44 0.10 10.39 -30.68
C ARG A 44 -0.95 9.31 -30.49
N ARG A 45 -0.94 8.66 -29.32
CA ARG A 45 -1.82 7.51 -29.03
C ARG A 45 -3.27 7.93 -28.81
N THR A 46 -4.15 7.68 -29.75
CA THR A 46 -5.57 8.07 -29.70
C THR A 46 -6.47 7.05 -29.02
N LYS A 47 -6.07 5.77 -28.97
CA LYS A 47 -6.90 4.70 -28.40
C LYS A 47 -6.06 3.59 -27.78
N VAL A 48 -6.53 3.08 -26.64
CA VAL A 48 -6.07 1.80 -26.04
C VAL A 48 -7.28 0.89 -25.93
N GLN A 49 -7.19 -0.29 -26.50
CA GLN A 49 -8.24 -1.30 -26.48
C GLN A 49 -7.68 -2.57 -25.84
N GLY A 50 -8.12 -2.87 -24.61
CA GLY A 50 -7.74 -4.09 -23.89
C GLY A 50 -8.51 -5.32 -24.40
N PRO A 51 -8.21 -6.51 -23.86
CA PRO A 51 -8.99 -7.71 -24.16
C PRO A 51 -10.44 -7.56 -23.64
N LEU A 52 -11.32 -8.39 -24.19
CA LEU A 52 -12.64 -8.63 -23.61
C LEU A 52 -12.47 -9.11 -22.17
N ALA A 53 -13.35 -8.72 -21.25
CA ALA A 53 -13.33 -9.31 -19.90
C ALA A 53 -13.80 -10.77 -19.93
N THR A 54 -14.86 -11.03 -20.70
CA THR A 54 -15.44 -12.36 -20.91
C THR A 54 -15.74 -12.57 -22.40
N PRO A 55 -15.74 -13.82 -22.89
CA PRO A 55 -16.11 -14.12 -24.27
C PRO A 55 -17.48 -13.51 -24.64
N GLY A 56 -17.53 -12.72 -25.71
CA GLY A 56 -18.74 -12.01 -26.17
C GLY A 56 -19.12 -10.76 -25.37
N GLY A 57 -18.30 -10.33 -24.40
CA GLY A 57 -18.50 -9.11 -23.62
C GLY A 57 -18.19 -7.82 -24.39
N ALA A 58 -18.27 -6.68 -23.70
CA ALA A 58 -17.80 -5.40 -24.23
C ALA A 58 -16.28 -5.28 -24.12
N VAL A 59 -15.66 -4.60 -25.09
CA VAL A 59 -14.23 -4.34 -25.07
C VAL A 59 -13.93 -3.11 -24.21
N SER A 60 -12.94 -3.22 -23.32
CA SER A 60 -12.46 -2.04 -22.58
C SER A 60 -11.66 -1.13 -23.51
N THR A 61 -12.22 0.05 -23.79
CA THR A 61 -11.63 1.04 -24.70
C THR A 61 -11.45 2.37 -23.97
N VAL A 62 -10.22 2.88 -23.97
CA VAL A 62 -9.89 4.24 -23.54
C VAL A 62 -9.53 5.06 -24.78
N VAL A 63 -10.12 6.25 -24.92
CA VAL A 63 -9.86 7.17 -26.03
C VAL A 63 -9.19 8.43 -25.51
N PHE A 64 -8.17 8.90 -26.23
CA PHE A 64 -7.43 10.12 -25.92
C PHE A 64 -7.63 11.12 -27.06
N ASN A 65 -8.07 12.34 -26.73
CA ASN A 65 -8.08 13.45 -27.68
C ASN A 65 -7.02 14.47 -27.28
N TYR A 66 -6.35 15.00 -28.30
CA TYR A 66 -5.24 15.93 -28.13
C TYR A 66 -5.62 17.34 -28.57
N ASP A 67 -4.95 18.34 -28.02
CA ASP A 67 -4.99 19.70 -28.54
C ASP A 67 -4.00 19.90 -29.70
N GLY A 68 -3.90 21.15 -30.18
CA GLY A 68 -2.96 21.53 -31.24
C GLY A 68 -1.49 21.61 -30.81
N GLN A 69 -1.16 21.33 -29.54
CA GLN A 69 0.19 21.30 -28.98
C GLN A 69 0.59 19.89 -28.49
N ASP A 70 -0.09 18.85 -28.99
CA ASP A 70 0.19 17.43 -28.70
C ASP A 70 -0.05 17.01 -27.25
N ARG A 71 -0.86 17.76 -26.50
CA ARG A 71 -1.20 17.44 -25.11
C ARG A 71 -2.58 16.80 -25.04
N VAL A 72 -2.78 15.87 -24.09
CA VAL A 72 -4.08 15.23 -23.86
C VAL A 72 -5.05 16.27 -23.31
N ARG A 73 -6.11 16.55 -24.08
CA ARG A 73 -7.21 17.46 -23.73
C ARG A 73 -8.41 16.72 -23.16
N GLN A 74 -8.60 15.45 -23.53
CA GLN A 74 -9.74 14.67 -23.11
C GLN A 74 -9.38 13.19 -23.05
N ILE A 75 -9.88 12.51 -22.02
CA ILE A 75 -9.85 11.06 -21.91
C ILE A 75 -11.28 10.58 -21.76
N THR A 76 -11.69 9.65 -22.63
CA THR A 76 -12.97 8.94 -22.52
C THR A 76 -12.71 7.52 -22.06
N ASP A 77 -13.33 7.13 -20.95
CA ASP A 77 -13.18 5.80 -20.36
C ASP A 77 -14.09 4.75 -21.03
N PRO A 78 -13.93 3.45 -20.69
CA PRO A 78 -14.76 2.37 -21.24
C PRO A 78 -16.26 2.46 -20.95
N ARG A 79 -16.68 3.24 -19.95
CA ARG A 79 -18.07 3.57 -19.66
C ARG A 79 -18.56 4.82 -20.37
N SER A 80 -17.76 5.38 -21.28
CA SER A 80 -18.01 6.62 -22.01
C SER A 80 -18.04 7.88 -21.14
N GLN A 81 -17.48 7.82 -19.93
CA GLN A 81 -17.32 9.00 -19.08
C GLN A 81 -16.10 9.78 -19.53
N VAL A 82 -16.21 11.11 -19.48
CA VAL A 82 -15.22 12.03 -20.04
C VAL A 82 -14.54 12.80 -18.91
N THR A 83 -13.22 12.71 -18.86
CA THR A 83 -12.38 13.68 -18.12
C THR A 83 -11.73 14.62 -19.11
N SER A 84 -11.84 15.93 -18.89
CA SER A 84 -11.29 16.96 -19.80
C SER A 84 -10.35 17.92 -19.08
N TYR A 85 -9.40 18.46 -19.84
CA TYR A 85 -8.34 19.34 -19.38
C TYR A 85 -8.32 20.61 -20.22
N THR A 86 -8.31 21.75 -19.54
CA THR A 86 -7.96 23.05 -20.14
C THR A 86 -6.54 23.38 -19.73
N VAL A 87 -5.75 23.82 -20.69
CA VAL A 87 -4.32 24.08 -20.55
C VAL A 87 -4.00 25.49 -21.03
N ASP A 88 -3.02 26.13 -20.39
CA ASP A 88 -2.52 27.43 -20.82
C ASP A 88 -1.47 27.31 -21.96
N GLY A 89 -0.93 28.45 -22.40
CA GLY A 89 0.10 28.50 -23.44
C GLY A 89 1.44 27.87 -23.04
N LEU A 90 1.67 27.58 -21.75
CA LEU A 90 2.90 26.99 -21.21
C LEU A 90 2.78 25.48 -20.97
N GLY A 91 1.60 24.88 -21.11
CA GLY A 91 1.41 23.44 -20.82
C GLY A 91 0.74 23.14 -19.50
N ASN A 92 0.45 24.16 -18.68
CA ASN A 92 -0.09 23.92 -17.36
C ASN A 92 -1.61 23.69 -17.43
N THR A 93 -2.11 22.65 -16.75
CA THR A 93 -3.54 22.37 -16.65
C THR A 93 -4.22 23.38 -15.73
N THR A 94 -4.93 24.36 -16.30
CA THR A 94 -5.66 25.41 -15.57
C THR A 94 -7.05 24.96 -15.14
N GLN A 95 -7.62 23.94 -15.78
CA GLN A 95 -8.87 23.33 -15.35
C GLN A 95 -8.88 21.83 -15.67
N GLN A 96 -9.42 21.04 -14.75
CA GLN A 96 -9.83 19.66 -14.97
C GLN A 96 -11.33 19.56 -14.70
N GLN A 97 -12.07 18.89 -15.58
CA GLN A 97 -13.45 18.46 -15.32
C GLN A 97 -13.48 16.94 -15.29
N SER A 98 -13.90 16.37 -14.17
CA SER A 98 -14.00 14.92 -13.97
C SER A 98 -15.41 14.53 -13.51
N PRO A 99 -15.96 13.41 -14.00
CA PRO A 99 -17.20 12.83 -13.47
C PRO A 99 -17.04 12.37 -12.01
N ASP A 100 -15.81 12.01 -11.61
CA ASP A 100 -15.50 11.47 -10.28
C ASP A 100 -15.22 12.56 -9.25
N THR A 101 -14.62 13.69 -9.66
CA THR A 101 -14.17 14.74 -8.74
C THR A 101 -14.74 16.14 -9.02
N GLY A 102 -15.63 16.27 -10.00
CA GLY A 102 -16.13 17.57 -10.47
C GLY A 102 -15.03 18.44 -11.09
N THR A 103 -15.25 19.76 -11.07
CA THR A 103 -14.31 20.74 -11.63
C THR A 103 -13.23 21.12 -10.63
N THR A 104 -11.98 21.03 -11.04
CA THR A 104 -10.82 21.61 -10.35
C THR A 104 -10.22 22.72 -11.20
N ASN A 105 -10.00 23.90 -10.62
CA ASN A 105 -9.31 25.01 -11.27
C ASN A 105 -7.93 25.22 -10.65
N ALA A 106 -6.96 25.64 -11.45
CA ALA A 106 -5.59 25.88 -11.02
C ALA A 106 -5.00 27.13 -11.69
N THR A 107 -4.12 27.81 -10.96
CA THR A 107 -3.34 28.94 -11.46
C THR A 107 -1.86 28.67 -11.27
N TYR A 108 -1.02 29.25 -12.11
CA TYR A 108 0.43 29.04 -12.11
C TYR A 108 1.16 30.38 -12.14
N ASP A 109 2.39 30.42 -11.64
CA ASP A 109 3.28 31.55 -11.84
C ASP A 109 3.94 31.51 -13.23
N ALA A 110 4.79 32.50 -13.54
CA ALA A 110 5.42 32.63 -14.84
C ALA A 110 6.42 31.51 -15.18
N VAL A 111 6.88 30.74 -14.18
CA VAL A 111 7.82 29.62 -14.36
C VAL A 111 7.12 28.26 -14.26
N GLY A 112 5.79 28.23 -14.11
CA GLY A 112 4.97 27.02 -14.12
C GLY A 112 4.74 26.40 -12.74
N ASN A 113 5.09 27.07 -11.63
CA ASN A 113 4.74 26.56 -10.31
C ASN A 113 3.25 26.79 -10.04
N LEU A 114 2.57 25.79 -9.47
CA LEU A 114 1.16 25.86 -9.08
C LEU A 114 0.97 26.89 -7.96
N THR A 115 0.28 28.00 -8.19
CA THR A 115 0.06 29.04 -7.16
C THR A 115 -1.24 28.87 -6.41
N SER A 116 -2.28 28.35 -7.06
CA SER A 116 -3.55 28.02 -6.41
C SER A 116 -4.24 26.84 -7.08
N ARG A 117 -5.04 26.11 -6.29
CA ARG A 117 -5.91 25.03 -6.73
C ARG A 117 -7.22 25.08 -5.96
N THR A 118 -8.34 25.13 -6.67
CA THR A 118 -9.69 25.09 -6.10
C THR A 118 -10.40 23.82 -6.57
N ASP A 119 -10.81 22.97 -5.63
CA ASP A 119 -11.55 21.75 -5.95
C ASP A 119 -13.06 21.99 -6.15
N ALA A 120 -13.79 20.93 -6.48
CA ALA A 120 -15.24 21.00 -6.73
C ALA A 120 -16.08 21.29 -5.48
N ARG A 121 -15.49 21.22 -4.27
CA ARG A 121 -16.13 21.65 -3.01
C ARG A 121 -16.00 23.17 -2.80
N GLY A 122 -15.32 23.87 -3.71
CA GLY A 122 -15.00 25.30 -3.58
C GLY A 122 -13.86 25.56 -2.60
N LYS A 123 -13.05 24.55 -2.26
CA LYS A 123 -11.94 24.70 -1.31
C LYS A 123 -10.66 25.05 -2.06
N THR A 124 -10.15 26.26 -1.80
CA THR A 124 -8.91 26.76 -2.41
C THR A 124 -7.71 26.43 -1.53
N THR A 125 -6.68 25.85 -2.13
CA THR A 125 -5.33 25.72 -1.58
C THR A 125 -4.38 26.64 -2.35
N THR A 126 -3.52 27.35 -1.65
CA THR A 126 -2.50 28.25 -2.21
C THR A 126 -1.12 27.77 -1.85
N PHE A 127 -0.17 28.00 -2.74
CA PHE A 127 1.20 27.54 -2.60
C PHE A 127 2.16 28.73 -2.72
N SER A 128 3.26 28.66 -1.98
CA SER A 128 4.36 29.61 -2.06
C SER A 128 5.67 28.85 -2.25
N TYR A 129 6.60 29.48 -2.94
CA TYR A 129 7.87 28.88 -3.34
C TYR A 129 9.02 29.81 -2.98
N ASP A 130 10.20 29.24 -2.77
CA ASP A 130 11.44 30.02 -2.73
C ASP A 130 12.01 30.27 -4.14
N ALA A 131 13.14 30.98 -4.22
CA ALA A 131 13.80 31.30 -5.48
C ALA A 131 14.35 30.07 -6.24
N LEU A 132 14.40 28.89 -5.60
CA LEU A 132 14.80 27.62 -6.20
C LEU A 132 13.58 26.77 -6.59
N ASN A 133 12.38 27.35 -6.62
CA ASN A 133 11.10 26.69 -6.90
C ASN A 133 10.76 25.56 -5.92
N ARG A 134 11.29 25.58 -4.69
CA ARG A 134 10.91 24.61 -3.66
C ARG A 134 9.68 25.13 -2.89
N PRO A 135 8.65 24.30 -2.63
CA PRO A 135 7.46 24.74 -1.92
C PRO A 135 7.79 25.12 -0.47
N THR A 136 7.53 26.36 -0.05
CA THR A 136 7.77 26.84 1.32
C THR A 136 6.50 26.89 2.17
N ARG A 137 5.34 26.98 1.52
CA ARG A 137 4.05 27.05 2.21
C ARG A 137 2.92 26.48 1.38
N VAL A 138 2.06 25.68 2.01
CA VAL A 138 0.79 25.20 1.48
C VAL A 138 -0.32 25.63 2.44
N ALA A 139 -1.19 26.53 1.99
CA ALA A 139 -2.26 27.07 2.82
C ALA A 139 -3.63 26.72 2.25
N HIS A 140 -4.45 26.10 3.09
CA HIS A 140 -5.82 25.70 2.77
C HIS A 140 -6.80 26.82 3.13
N ALA A 141 -8.05 26.70 2.67
CA ALA A 141 -9.08 27.71 2.92
C ALA A 141 -9.34 27.96 4.42
N SER A 142 -9.11 26.94 5.26
CA SER A 142 -9.11 27.02 6.71
C SER A 142 -8.06 26.10 7.34
N GLY A 143 -7.82 26.27 8.64
CA GLY A 143 -6.89 25.44 9.41
C GLY A 143 -5.43 25.90 9.35
N THR A 144 -4.55 25.07 9.89
CA THR A 144 -3.10 25.33 9.96
C THR A 144 -2.46 25.07 8.60
N PRO A 145 -1.71 26.02 8.01
CA PRO A 145 -0.97 25.77 6.78
C PRO A 145 0.19 24.80 7.03
N THR A 146 0.59 24.07 6.00
CA THR A 146 1.90 23.39 6.02
C THR A 146 2.97 24.41 5.68
N VAL A 147 4.00 24.55 6.51
CA VAL A 147 5.17 25.39 6.28
C VAL A 147 6.39 24.49 6.20
N LEU A 148 7.21 24.70 5.17
CA LEU A 148 8.41 23.93 4.86
C LEU A 148 9.60 24.88 4.92
N GLU A 149 10.55 24.57 5.79
CA GLU A 149 11.79 25.31 5.95
C GLU A 149 12.95 24.48 5.42
N TYR A 150 13.68 25.04 4.47
CA TYR A 150 14.88 24.45 3.89
C TYR A 150 16.14 25.16 4.38
N ASP A 151 17.29 24.53 4.17
CA ASP A 151 18.61 25.11 4.39
C ASP A 151 18.84 25.62 5.82
N GLY A 152 18.12 25.09 6.81
CA GLY A 152 18.26 25.44 8.22
C GLY A 152 17.62 26.77 8.62
N GLY A 153 16.86 27.40 7.71
CA GLY A 153 16.07 28.60 7.98
C GLY A 153 16.88 29.73 8.61
N ALA A 154 16.48 30.18 9.80
CA ALA A 154 17.14 31.28 10.52
C ALA A 154 18.48 30.90 11.17
N SER A 155 18.86 29.61 11.18
CA SER A 155 20.10 29.13 11.83
C SER A 155 20.75 28.03 10.99
N PRO A 156 21.19 28.34 9.76
CA PRO A 156 21.70 27.36 8.79
C PRO A 156 22.99 26.68 9.27
N GLN A 157 23.08 25.36 9.10
CA GLN A 157 24.33 24.60 9.17
C GLN A 157 24.77 24.15 7.76
N PRO A 158 26.07 23.89 7.53
CA PRO A 158 26.53 23.37 6.24
C PRO A 158 25.83 22.09 5.78
N THR A 159 25.42 21.23 6.73
CA THR A 159 24.67 19.99 6.49
C THR A 159 23.21 20.22 6.09
N ASP A 160 22.68 21.43 6.26
CA ASP A 160 21.29 21.75 5.99
C ASP A 160 21.06 22.18 4.53
N ILE A 161 22.11 22.63 3.84
CA ILE A 161 22.01 23.21 2.49
C ILE A 161 21.42 22.18 1.52
N GLY A 162 20.37 22.57 0.82
CA GLY A 162 19.58 21.75 -0.10
C GLY A 162 18.53 20.88 0.57
N GLN A 163 18.51 20.80 1.90
CA GLN A 163 17.67 19.86 2.65
C GLN A 163 16.45 20.52 3.27
N LEU A 164 15.37 19.76 3.41
CA LEU A 164 14.21 20.14 4.22
C LEU A 164 14.57 19.94 5.69
N THR A 165 14.71 21.02 6.47
CA THR A 165 15.14 20.94 7.87
C THR A 165 13.98 20.97 8.86
N ARG A 166 12.86 21.57 8.48
CA ARG A 166 11.67 21.62 9.34
C ARG A 166 10.38 21.68 8.52
N MET A 167 9.36 21.06 9.10
CA MET A 167 7.98 21.10 8.64
C MET A 167 7.09 21.46 9.83
N THR A 168 6.14 22.36 9.63
CA THR A 168 5.07 22.65 10.61
C THR A 168 3.72 22.49 9.91
N ASP A 169 2.76 21.85 10.55
CA ASP A 169 1.46 21.49 9.98
C ASP A 169 0.38 21.35 11.06
N GLU A 170 -0.81 20.89 10.69
CA GLU A 170 -1.95 20.68 11.60
C GLU A 170 -1.69 19.72 12.76
N SER A 171 -0.72 18.80 12.63
CA SER A 171 -0.37 17.82 13.65
C SER A 171 0.68 18.32 14.63
N GLY A 172 1.44 19.37 14.27
CA GLY A 172 2.54 19.91 15.05
C GLY A 172 3.75 20.25 14.17
N SER A 173 4.92 19.74 14.52
CA SER A 173 6.15 19.99 13.74
C SER A 173 7.04 18.76 13.60
N THR A 174 7.74 18.65 12.48
CA THR A 174 8.78 17.65 12.23
C THR A 174 10.10 18.35 11.93
N ARG A 175 11.18 17.95 12.60
CA ARG A 175 12.55 18.44 12.36
C ARG A 175 13.42 17.31 11.81
N PHE A 176 14.25 17.65 10.83
CA PHE A 176 15.20 16.74 10.20
C PHE A 176 16.63 17.24 10.44
N GLN A 177 17.56 16.30 10.62
CA GLN A 177 18.98 16.56 10.71
C GLN A 177 19.73 15.59 9.80
N TYR A 178 20.77 16.08 9.13
CA TYR A 178 21.50 15.34 8.11
C TYR A 178 22.99 15.29 8.43
N ASP A 179 23.67 14.28 7.89
CA ASP A 179 25.13 14.25 7.87
C ASP A 179 25.69 15.08 6.69
N GLY A 180 27.02 15.16 6.58
CA GLY A 180 27.70 15.89 5.50
C GLY A 180 27.50 15.29 4.10
N PHE A 181 26.92 14.09 3.98
CA PHE A 181 26.56 13.45 2.71
C PHE A 181 25.08 13.62 2.37
N GLY A 182 24.30 14.28 3.23
CA GLY A 182 22.86 14.46 3.06
C GLY A 182 22.03 13.25 3.51
N ASN A 183 22.61 12.29 4.22
CA ASN A 183 21.84 11.18 4.80
C ASN A 183 21.10 11.66 6.04
N LEU A 184 19.85 11.22 6.23
CA LEU A 184 19.05 11.55 7.40
C LEU A 184 19.64 10.93 8.66
N LEU A 185 20.13 11.75 9.60
CA LEU A 185 20.63 11.33 10.91
C LEU A 185 19.52 11.26 11.97
N GLN A 186 18.61 12.22 11.97
CA GLN A 186 17.55 12.29 12.97
C GLN A 186 16.30 12.92 12.39
N LYS A 187 15.14 12.34 12.73
CA LYS A 187 13.82 12.92 12.49
C LYS A 187 13.07 12.94 13.81
N THR A 188 12.72 14.14 14.28
CA THR A 188 11.93 14.34 15.49
C THR A 188 10.59 14.93 15.11
N GLN A 189 9.52 14.20 15.42
CA GLN A 189 8.15 14.63 15.20
C GLN A 189 7.49 14.97 16.54
N THR A 190 7.13 16.23 16.72
CA THR A 190 6.37 16.73 17.88
C THR A 190 4.90 16.82 17.51
N THR A 191 4.06 16.01 18.17
CA THR A 191 2.60 16.00 17.94
C THR A 191 1.82 16.24 19.22
N THR A 192 0.71 16.97 19.11
CA THR A 192 -0.20 17.22 20.22
C THR A 192 -1.49 16.42 20.03
N ALA A 193 -1.80 15.54 20.97
CA ALA A 193 -3.06 14.80 21.00
C ALA A 193 -3.73 15.00 22.36
N ASN A 194 -5.01 15.37 22.34
CA ASN A 194 -5.81 15.64 23.55
C ASN A 194 -5.09 16.58 24.56
N GLY A 195 -4.43 17.63 24.05
CA GLY A 195 -3.68 18.60 24.86
C GLY A 195 -2.30 18.13 25.34
N VAL A 196 -1.87 16.92 25.02
CA VAL A 196 -0.56 16.36 25.41
C VAL A 196 0.39 16.41 24.21
N ALA A 197 1.42 17.24 24.29
CA ALA A 197 2.50 17.29 23.31
C ALA A 197 3.56 16.22 23.62
N LYS A 198 4.00 15.50 22.58
CA LYS A 198 5.06 14.49 22.68
C LYS A 198 5.95 14.48 21.45
N ASP A 199 7.23 14.30 21.71
CA ASP A 199 8.24 14.05 20.68
C ASP A 199 8.33 12.56 20.41
N GLN A 200 8.43 12.21 19.13
CA GLN A 200 8.73 10.88 18.63
C GLN A 200 9.95 11.03 17.73
N THR A 201 11.07 10.46 18.16
CA THR A 201 12.36 10.62 17.49
C THR A 201 12.83 9.30 16.93
N ILE A 202 13.22 9.31 15.67
CA ILE A 202 14.03 8.25 15.07
C ILE A 202 15.42 8.79 14.76
N ALA A 203 16.43 7.93 14.85
CA ALA A 203 17.79 8.30 14.50
C ALA A 203 18.51 7.18 13.75
N TYR A 204 19.34 7.54 12.79
CA TYR A 204 20.18 6.64 12.03
C TYR A 204 21.65 6.89 12.35
N ALA A 205 22.44 5.81 12.34
CA ALA A 205 23.88 5.90 12.19
C ALA A 205 24.28 5.26 10.87
N TYR A 206 25.30 5.80 10.20
CA TYR A 206 25.81 5.29 8.93
C TYR A 206 27.23 4.76 9.09
N GLY A 207 27.53 3.65 8.42
CA GLY A 207 28.86 3.07 8.42
C GLY A 207 29.85 3.95 7.64
N THR A 208 31.10 3.93 8.07
CA THR A 208 32.19 4.76 7.51
C THR A 208 33.36 3.93 7.00
N SER A 209 33.28 2.60 7.06
CA SER A 209 34.34 1.70 6.63
C SER A 209 33.81 0.37 6.11
N GLY A 210 34.60 -0.29 5.26
CA GLY A 210 34.28 -1.63 4.75
C GLY A 210 32.96 -1.68 3.98
N SER A 211 32.22 -2.78 4.14
CA SER A 211 30.96 -3.02 3.44
C SER A 211 29.78 -2.20 3.96
N SER A 212 29.93 -1.44 5.06
CA SER A 212 28.86 -0.61 5.61
C SER A 212 28.99 0.88 5.23
N THR A 213 30.05 1.27 4.50
CA THR A 213 30.25 2.67 4.10
C THR A 213 29.04 3.23 3.37
N GLY A 214 28.44 4.29 3.92
CA GLY A 214 27.26 4.95 3.35
C GLY A 214 25.93 4.22 3.57
N HIS A 215 25.95 3.07 4.25
CA HIS A 215 24.75 2.33 4.62
C HIS A 215 24.37 2.55 6.08
N ALA A 216 23.07 2.54 6.38
CA ALA A 216 22.57 2.68 7.75
C ALA A 216 22.98 1.46 8.60
N VAL A 217 23.81 1.66 9.62
CA VAL A 217 24.24 0.60 10.55
C VAL A 217 23.36 0.52 11.80
N SER A 218 22.54 1.53 12.06
CA SER A 218 21.47 1.42 13.05
C SER A 218 20.26 2.30 12.76
N LEU A 219 19.12 1.92 13.33
CA LEU A 219 17.90 2.71 13.45
C LEU A 219 17.43 2.68 14.91
N VAL A 220 17.39 3.85 15.55
CA VAL A 220 16.80 4.06 16.87
C VAL A 220 15.33 4.39 16.71
N TYR A 221 14.49 3.68 17.44
CA TYR A 221 13.05 3.89 17.49
C TYR A 221 12.69 4.84 18.65
N PRO A 222 11.50 5.48 18.62
CA PRO A 222 11.06 6.36 19.70
C PRO A 222 10.99 5.71 21.08
N SER A 223 10.85 4.38 21.19
CA SER A 223 10.97 3.65 22.46
C SER A 223 12.39 3.67 23.06
N GLY A 224 13.39 4.09 22.29
CA GLY A 224 14.82 3.91 22.58
C GLY A 224 15.37 2.55 22.13
N GLY A 225 14.52 1.65 21.61
CA GLY A 225 14.96 0.42 20.97
C GLY A 225 15.84 0.69 19.75
N VAL A 226 16.90 -0.09 19.56
CA VAL A 226 17.85 0.09 18.47
C VAL A 226 17.90 -1.17 17.62
N VAL A 227 17.63 -1.04 16.33
CA VAL A 227 17.93 -2.09 15.35
C VAL A 227 19.30 -1.82 14.76
N GLY A 228 20.23 -2.74 14.93
CA GLY A 228 21.55 -2.72 14.30
C GLY A 228 21.57 -3.55 13.02
N TYR A 229 22.28 -3.06 11.99
CA TYR A 229 22.44 -3.70 10.69
C TYR A 229 23.90 -4.11 10.49
N SER A 230 24.11 -5.35 10.04
CA SER A 230 25.40 -5.83 9.54
C SER A 230 25.32 -6.08 8.04
N TYR A 231 26.46 -6.04 7.35
CA TYR A 231 26.53 -6.09 5.89
C TYR A 231 27.46 -7.18 5.39
N ASP A 232 27.06 -7.88 4.32
CA ASP A 232 27.91 -8.83 3.60
C ASP A 232 28.95 -8.09 2.74
N THR A 233 29.87 -8.83 2.12
CA THR A 233 30.92 -8.24 1.26
C THR A 233 30.37 -7.53 0.01
N GLY A 234 29.10 -7.74 -0.33
CA GLY A 234 28.39 -7.07 -1.42
C GLY A 234 27.56 -5.87 -0.98
N GLY A 235 27.65 -5.43 0.29
CA GLY A 235 26.89 -4.29 0.81
C GLY A 235 25.41 -4.58 1.06
N ARG A 236 25.00 -5.86 1.13
CA ARG A 236 23.62 -6.24 1.48
C ARG A 236 23.52 -6.58 2.95
N VAL A 237 22.36 -6.36 3.56
CA VAL A 237 22.14 -6.66 4.99
C VAL A 237 22.35 -8.15 5.26
N ALA A 238 23.31 -8.48 6.12
CA ALA A 238 23.67 -9.86 6.48
C ALA A 238 22.99 -10.35 7.77
N GLY A 239 22.53 -9.41 8.61
CA GLY A 239 21.89 -9.70 9.89
C GLY A 239 21.37 -8.45 10.57
N LEU A 240 20.42 -8.66 11.48
CA LEU A 240 19.75 -7.63 12.28
C LEU A 240 19.86 -7.98 13.77
N THR A 241 20.15 -6.98 14.61
CA THR A 241 20.18 -7.10 16.07
C THR A 241 19.20 -6.10 16.66
N LEU A 242 18.46 -6.49 17.71
CA LEU A 242 17.60 -5.59 18.47
C LEU A 242 18.20 -5.38 19.86
N THR A 243 18.43 -4.14 20.23
CA THR A 243 18.84 -3.73 21.58
C THR A 243 17.71 -2.94 22.22
N THR A 244 17.19 -3.41 23.35
CA THR A 244 16.19 -2.70 24.16
C THR A 244 16.64 -2.61 25.61
N ALA A 245 15.81 -2.04 26.49
CA ALA A 245 16.04 -2.08 27.93
C ALA A 245 16.14 -3.52 28.48
N ASN A 246 15.59 -4.52 27.77
CA ASN A 246 15.66 -5.93 28.14
C ASN A 246 16.98 -6.60 27.71
N GLY A 247 17.87 -5.88 27.02
CA GLY A 247 19.14 -6.37 26.51
C GLY A 247 19.20 -6.44 24.98
N SER A 248 20.28 -7.02 24.47
CA SER A 248 20.55 -7.18 23.04
C SER A 248 20.28 -8.61 22.59
N VAL A 249 19.46 -8.78 21.55
CA VAL A 249 19.12 -10.06 20.93
C VAL A 249 19.33 -10.01 19.42
N THR A 250 19.72 -11.13 18.82
CA THR A 250 19.71 -11.24 17.35
C THR A 250 18.26 -11.31 16.88
N LEU A 251 17.89 -10.58 15.83
CA LEU A 251 16.60 -10.76 15.14
C LEU A 251 16.78 -11.67 13.92
N LEU A 252 17.77 -11.35 13.08
CA LEU A 252 18.09 -12.09 11.86
C LEU A 252 19.58 -12.37 11.78
N SER A 253 19.93 -13.55 11.30
CA SER A 253 21.28 -13.91 10.88
C SER A 253 21.25 -14.75 9.61
N LYS A 254 22.42 -14.98 8.99
CA LYS A 254 22.57 -15.85 7.81
C LYS A 254 21.61 -15.50 6.68
N ILE A 255 21.37 -14.20 6.46
CA ILE A 255 20.49 -13.74 5.38
C ILE A 255 21.12 -14.16 4.05
N GLN A 256 20.32 -14.77 3.17
CA GLN A 256 20.71 -15.12 1.81
C GLN A 256 19.75 -14.46 0.84
N TYR A 257 20.26 -14.05 -0.31
CA TYR A 257 19.51 -13.35 -1.34
C TYR A 257 19.38 -14.19 -2.61
N GLN A 258 18.37 -13.87 -3.40
CA GLN A 258 18.38 -14.21 -4.82
C GLN A 258 19.48 -13.40 -5.54
N PRO A 259 20.00 -13.85 -6.69
CA PRO A 259 21.03 -13.11 -7.43
C PRO A 259 20.69 -11.63 -7.68
N PHE A 260 19.42 -11.31 -7.93
CA PHE A 260 18.92 -9.95 -8.18
C PHE A 260 17.55 -9.67 -7.54
N GLY A 261 17.31 -10.14 -6.32
CA GLY A 261 15.96 -10.08 -5.76
C GLY A 261 15.88 -10.14 -4.24
N LYS A 262 14.64 -10.33 -3.78
CA LYS A 262 14.28 -10.36 -2.35
C LYS A 262 15.09 -11.42 -1.58
N PRO A 263 15.27 -11.25 -0.25
CA PRO A 263 15.88 -12.27 0.60
C PRO A 263 15.23 -13.64 0.38
N LYS A 264 16.00 -14.70 0.17
CA LYS A 264 15.47 -16.06 0.01
C LYS A 264 15.48 -16.88 1.29
N SER A 265 16.32 -16.54 2.26
CA SER A 265 16.32 -17.22 3.56
C SER A 265 17.02 -16.40 4.63
N TRP A 266 16.76 -16.72 5.88
CA TRP A 266 17.49 -16.24 7.06
C TRP A 266 17.29 -17.19 8.24
N THR A 267 17.98 -16.94 9.34
CA THR A 267 17.76 -17.60 10.63
C THR A 267 17.25 -16.55 11.62
N TRP A 268 16.08 -16.80 12.21
CA TRP A 268 15.50 -15.97 13.25
C TRP A 268 16.36 -16.00 14.53
N GLY A 269 16.17 -15.01 15.40
CA GLY A 269 16.85 -14.89 16.69
C GLY A 269 16.71 -16.10 17.61
N ASN A 270 15.63 -16.87 17.46
CA ASN A 270 15.40 -18.11 18.20
C ASN A 270 16.10 -19.34 17.57
N GLY A 271 16.93 -19.15 16.55
CA GLY A 271 17.67 -20.21 15.86
C GLY A 271 16.90 -20.92 14.74
N THR A 272 15.62 -20.59 14.53
CA THR A 272 14.79 -21.24 13.50
C THR A 272 15.15 -20.73 12.11
N ALA A 273 15.43 -21.64 11.18
CA ALA A 273 15.66 -21.29 9.78
C ALA A 273 14.33 -20.97 9.08
N TYR A 274 14.33 -19.89 8.31
CA TYR A 274 13.24 -19.51 7.44
C TYR A 274 13.73 -19.50 6.00
N VAL A 275 13.14 -20.35 5.16
CA VAL A 275 13.55 -20.54 3.76
C VAL A 275 12.35 -20.34 2.86
N ARG A 276 12.55 -19.53 1.83
CA ARG A 276 11.60 -19.23 0.77
C ARG A 276 12.13 -19.78 -0.54
N SER A 277 11.26 -20.39 -1.33
CA SER A 277 11.58 -20.91 -2.66
C SER A 277 11.10 -19.94 -3.72
N PHE A 278 11.89 -19.79 -4.79
CA PHE A 278 11.57 -18.94 -5.93
C PHE A 278 11.79 -19.71 -7.22
N ASP A 279 11.00 -19.41 -8.24
CA ASP A 279 11.29 -19.87 -9.59
C ASP A 279 12.34 -19.00 -10.30
N LEU A 280 12.70 -19.36 -11.53
CA LEU A 280 13.68 -18.64 -12.33
C LEU A 280 13.20 -17.24 -12.77
N SER A 281 11.91 -16.95 -12.65
CA SER A 281 11.31 -15.63 -12.88
C SER A 281 11.33 -14.75 -11.63
N GLY A 282 11.85 -15.27 -10.50
CA GLY A 282 11.91 -14.56 -9.22
C GLY A 282 10.58 -14.52 -8.46
N ARG A 283 9.58 -15.31 -8.88
CA ARG A 283 8.27 -15.41 -8.20
C ARG A 283 8.40 -16.32 -6.99
N LEU A 284 7.82 -15.91 -5.85
CA LEU A 284 7.81 -16.72 -4.63
C LEU A 284 6.93 -17.95 -4.85
N THR A 285 7.50 -19.16 -4.79
CA THR A 285 6.77 -20.41 -5.03
C THR A 285 6.44 -21.16 -3.76
N GLN A 286 7.20 -20.96 -2.67
CA GLN A 286 6.92 -21.62 -1.40
C GLN A 286 7.49 -20.86 -0.21
N PHE A 287 6.78 -20.87 0.92
CA PHE A 287 7.28 -20.38 2.19
C PHE A 287 6.58 -21.07 3.38
N PRO A 288 7.27 -21.30 4.52
CA PRO A 288 6.65 -21.82 5.72
C PRO A 288 5.79 -20.74 6.40
N LEU A 289 4.76 -21.19 7.12
CA LEU A 289 3.97 -20.40 8.06
C LEU A 289 4.32 -20.82 9.49
N GLY A 290 3.98 -20.00 10.48
CA GLY A 290 4.15 -20.35 11.91
C GLY A 290 3.32 -21.58 12.33
N ALA A 291 3.47 -22.02 13.59
CA ALA A 291 2.76 -23.19 14.11
C ALA A 291 1.64 -22.83 15.10
N THR A 292 0.53 -23.56 15.01
CA THR A 292 -0.57 -23.46 15.99
C THR A 292 -0.40 -24.38 17.19
N THR A 293 0.49 -25.38 17.08
CA THR A 293 0.81 -26.34 18.16
C THR A 293 2.29 -26.75 18.10
N GLY A 294 2.81 -27.28 19.21
CA GLY A 294 4.21 -27.72 19.34
C GLY A 294 5.15 -26.60 19.80
N THR A 295 6.20 -26.95 20.54
CA THR A 295 7.24 -26.02 21.02
C THR A 295 8.59 -26.35 20.36
N GLY A 296 9.44 -25.34 20.14
CA GLY A 296 10.84 -25.55 19.74
C GLY A 296 11.06 -25.91 18.26
N THR A 297 11.91 -26.91 17.99
CA THR A 297 12.48 -27.24 16.65
C THR A 297 11.56 -28.04 15.72
N THR A 298 10.36 -28.40 16.17
CA THR A 298 9.31 -29.04 15.33
C THR A 298 8.00 -28.26 15.45
N PRO A 299 7.90 -27.06 14.87
CA PRO A 299 6.65 -26.31 14.84
C PRO A 299 5.67 -27.06 13.91
N ASN A 300 4.45 -27.38 14.36
CA ASN A 300 3.35 -27.88 13.50
C ASN A 300 2.79 -26.75 12.61
N GLY A 301 3.66 -26.14 11.80
CA GLY A 301 3.29 -25.12 10.84
C GLY A 301 3.05 -25.72 9.45
N LEU A 302 2.18 -25.08 8.67
CA LEU A 302 2.01 -25.42 7.27
C LEU A 302 3.10 -24.77 6.43
N SER A 303 3.51 -25.40 5.33
CA SER A 303 4.19 -24.71 4.24
C SER A 303 3.20 -24.40 3.13
N ARG A 304 3.15 -23.12 2.71
CA ARG A 304 2.33 -22.66 1.61
C ARG A 304 3.13 -22.69 0.33
N THR A 305 2.56 -23.32 -0.69
CA THR A 305 2.99 -23.24 -2.09
C THR A 305 2.10 -22.25 -2.83
N VAL A 306 2.72 -21.34 -3.57
CA VAL A 306 2.05 -20.36 -4.44
C VAL A 306 2.13 -20.87 -5.87
N ASN A 307 0.98 -21.19 -6.45
CA ASN A 307 0.87 -21.75 -7.79
C ASN A 307 0.53 -20.62 -8.78
N TYR A 308 1.17 -20.66 -9.94
CA TYR A 308 1.00 -19.67 -11.01
C TYR A 308 0.42 -20.31 -12.27
N ASP A 309 -0.40 -19.56 -13.00
CA ASP A 309 -0.81 -19.92 -14.36
C ASP A 309 0.18 -19.42 -15.44
N ALA A 310 -0.15 -19.63 -16.71
CA ALA A 310 0.65 -19.20 -17.87
C ALA A 310 0.95 -17.69 -17.92
N ALA A 311 0.08 -16.86 -17.34
CA ALA A 311 0.22 -15.41 -17.28
C ALA A 311 0.91 -14.92 -16.00
N SER A 312 1.51 -15.81 -15.19
CA SER A 312 2.05 -15.46 -13.88
C SER A 312 1.01 -14.94 -12.88
N ARG A 313 -0.27 -15.28 -13.06
CA ARG A 313 -1.31 -14.98 -12.07
C ARG A 313 -1.34 -16.09 -11.04
N ILE A 314 -1.56 -15.75 -9.77
CA ILE A 314 -1.65 -16.75 -8.72
C ILE A 314 -2.93 -17.55 -8.92
N SER A 315 -2.84 -18.83 -9.27
CA SER A 315 -3.99 -19.70 -9.49
C SER A 315 -4.43 -20.41 -8.23
N ALA A 316 -3.53 -20.70 -7.30
CA ALA A 316 -3.86 -21.35 -6.04
C ALA A 316 -2.80 -21.17 -4.95
N TYR A 317 -3.24 -21.23 -3.69
CA TYR A 317 -2.40 -21.58 -2.56
C TYR A 317 -2.68 -23.02 -2.15
N THR A 318 -1.65 -23.87 -2.18
CA THR A 318 -1.71 -25.24 -1.66
C THR A 318 -0.82 -25.37 -0.43
N HIS A 319 -1.14 -26.29 0.48
CA HIS A 319 -0.41 -26.45 1.72
C HIS A 319 0.10 -27.87 1.93
N THR A 320 1.22 -27.97 2.64
CA THR A 320 1.75 -29.22 3.20
C THR A 320 1.90 -29.06 4.70
N ASP A 321 1.67 -30.13 5.45
CA ASP A 321 2.03 -30.18 6.87
C ASP A 321 3.51 -30.47 7.09
N THR A 322 3.91 -30.61 8.36
CA THR A 322 5.30 -30.87 8.76
C THR A 322 5.88 -32.19 8.27
N SER A 323 5.04 -33.16 7.92
CA SER A 323 5.47 -34.41 7.29
C SER A 323 5.66 -34.27 5.77
N GLY A 324 5.31 -33.11 5.21
CA GLY A 324 5.24 -32.86 3.77
C GLY A 324 3.95 -33.34 3.13
N SER A 325 2.95 -33.79 3.91
CA SER A 325 1.70 -34.30 3.38
C SER A 325 0.77 -33.16 2.96
N THR A 326 0.24 -33.25 1.73
CA THR A 326 -0.81 -32.35 1.24
C THR A 326 -2.22 -32.79 1.65
N GLY A 327 -2.35 -34.01 2.19
CA GLY A 327 -3.63 -34.67 2.43
C GLY A 327 -4.15 -34.56 3.87
N SER A 328 -3.42 -33.92 4.78
CA SER A 328 -3.94 -33.70 6.14
C SER A 328 -5.14 -32.75 6.12
N SER A 329 -6.01 -32.90 7.11
CA SER A 329 -7.20 -32.04 7.26
C SER A 329 -6.82 -30.57 7.40
N THR A 330 -5.76 -30.26 8.15
CA THR A 330 -5.23 -28.91 8.33
C THR A 330 -4.69 -28.33 7.02
N ALA A 331 -3.92 -29.09 6.23
CA ALA A 331 -3.41 -28.63 4.94
C ALA A 331 -4.53 -28.40 3.93
N THR A 332 -5.44 -29.36 3.81
CA THR A 332 -6.57 -29.29 2.87
C THR A 332 -7.51 -28.13 3.19
N ALA A 333 -7.79 -27.88 4.48
CA ALA A 333 -8.64 -26.77 4.91
C ALA A 333 -8.02 -25.38 4.63
N ALA A 334 -6.70 -25.29 4.48
CA ALA A 334 -6.01 -24.04 4.20
C ALA A 334 -5.91 -23.71 2.70
N ASN A 335 -6.21 -24.67 1.81
CA ASN A 335 -6.10 -24.48 0.36
C ASN A 335 -7.08 -23.41 -0.17
N GLN A 336 -6.61 -22.65 -1.15
CA GLN A 336 -7.34 -21.55 -1.77
C GLN A 336 -7.11 -21.59 -3.28
N THR A 337 -8.16 -21.42 -4.09
CA THR A 337 -8.06 -21.31 -5.55
C THR A 337 -8.59 -19.96 -6.03
N PHE A 338 -7.98 -19.41 -7.08
CA PHE A 338 -8.28 -18.09 -7.62
C PHE A 338 -8.59 -18.19 -9.11
N GLY A 339 -9.66 -17.50 -9.53
CA GLY A 339 -10.06 -17.38 -10.93
C GLY A 339 -10.09 -15.91 -11.36
N TYR A 340 -9.73 -15.66 -12.60
CA TYR A 340 -9.60 -14.32 -13.17
C TYR A 340 -10.34 -14.21 -14.49
N ASP A 341 -10.76 -13.00 -14.81
CA ASP A 341 -11.21 -12.67 -16.15
C ASP A 341 -10.01 -12.39 -17.09
N ASP A 342 -10.32 -12.12 -18.36
CA ASP A 342 -9.30 -11.88 -19.38
C ASP A 342 -8.64 -10.48 -19.25
N GLN A 343 -9.14 -9.62 -18.33
CA GLN A 343 -8.52 -8.36 -17.94
C GLN A 343 -7.68 -8.47 -16.65
N ASP A 344 -7.39 -9.69 -16.19
CA ASP A 344 -6.62 -9.99 -14.98
C ASP A 344 -7.28 -9.61 -13.65
N ARG A 345 -8.59 -9.36 -13.67
CA ARG A 345 -9.34 -9.03 -12.47
C ARG A 345 -9.80 -10.32 -11.80
N LEU A 346 -9.72 -10.37 -10.48
CA LEU A 346 -10.12 -11.55 -9.72
C LEU A 346 -11.65 -11.68 -9.73
N ILE A 347 -12.17 -12.77 -10.28
CA ILE A 347 -13.61 -13.07 -10.37
C ILE A 347 -14.04 -14.26 -9.52
N SER A 348 -13.10 -15.06 -9.01
CA SER A 348 -13.41 -16.22 -8.18
C SER A 348 -12.35 -16.43 -7.10
N TYR A 349 -12.81 -16.75 -5.89
CA TYR A 349 -12.02 -17.17 -4.74
C TYR A 349 -12.70 -18.37 -4.09
N LEU A 350 -12.01 -19.50 -4.05
CA LEU A 350 -12.53 -20.76 -3.53
C LEU A 350 -11.64 -21.25 -2.38
N PRO A 351 -11.92 -20.83 -1.14
CA PRO A 351 -11.38 -21.47 0.06
C PRO A 351 -12.17 -22.73 0.41
N ALA A 352 -11.71 -23.49 1.40
CA ALA A 352 -12.36 -24.72 1.84
C ALA A 352 -13.75 -24.52 2.48
N ASN A 353 -14.08 -23.33 2.97
CA ASN A 353 -15.29 -23.07 3.78
C ASN A 353 -16.42 -22.34 3.04
N SER A 354 -16.14 -21.28 2.29
CA SER A 354 -17.16 -20.46 1.63
C SER A 354 -16.62 -19.79 0.37
N SER A 355 -17.14 -20.19 -0.79
CA SER A 355 -16.75 -19.63 -2.09
C SER A 355 -17.19 -18.17 -2.23
N GLN A 356 -16.39 -17.40 -2.96
CA GLN A 356 -16.74 -16.06 -3.39
C GLN A 356 -16.54 -15.88 -4.89
N SER A 357 -17.36 -15.03 -5.50
CA SER A 357 -17.16 -14.56 -6.86
C SER A 357 -17.44 -13.07 -6.97
N TYR A 358 -16.86 -12.42 -7.98
CA TYR A 358 -16.95 -10.98 -8.18
C TYR A 358 -17.28 -10.67 -9.65
N SER A 359 -18.09 -9.63 -9.86
CA SER A 359 -18.37 -9.08 -11.18
C SER A 359 -17.94 -7.62 -11.26
N TYR A 360 -17.58 -7.17 -12.46
CA TYR A 360 -17.10 -5.81 -12.71
C TYR A 360 -17.76 -5.21 -13.95
N ASP A 361 -17.84 -3.89 -14.00
CA ASP A 361 -18.14 -3.16 -15.24
C ASP A 361 -16.88 -2.97 -16.12
N ALA A 362 -16.99 -2.24 -17.22
CA ALA A 362 -15.88 -2.01 -18.16
C ALA A 362 -14.74 -1.13 -17.61
N ASN A 363 -14.99 -0.36 -16.54
CA ASN A 363 -13.99 0.49 -15.87
C ASN A 363 -13.29 -0.22 -14.70
N GLY A 364 -13.75 -1.42 -14.34
CA GLY A 364 -13.23 -2.17 -13.19
C GLY A 364 -13.92 -1.84 -11.87
N ASN A 365 -15.05 -1.13 -11.87
CA ASN A 365 -15.84 -1.04 -10.64
C ASN A 365 -16.50 -2.39 -10.36
N ARG A 366 -16.41 -2.86 -9.12
CA ARG A 366 -17.16 -4.05 -8.69
C ARG A 366 -18.66 -3.76 -8.79
N THR A 367 -19.41 -4.63 -9.46
CA THR A 367 -20.86 -4.53 -9.67
C THR A 367 -21.65 -5.59 -8.89
N GLY A 368 -20.97 -6.62 -8.40
CA GLY A 368 -21.59 -7.71 -7.68
C GLY A 368 -20.58 -8.60 -6.98
N GLN A 369 -21.07 -9.32 -5.98
CA GLN A 369 -20.34 -10.33 -5.24
C GLN A 369 -21.27 -11.50 -4.96
N THR A 370 -20.72 -12.71 -4.86
CA THR A 370 -21.43 -13.85 -4.26
C THR A 370 -20.60 -14.37 -3.10
N ILE A 371 -21.22 -14.77 -2.00
CA ILE A 371 -20.56 -15.41 -0.85
C ILE A 371 -21.37 -16.63 -0.45
N GLY A 372 -20.78 -17.83 -0.46
CA GLY A 372 -21.46 -19.07 -0.12
C GLY A 372 -22.70 -19.34 -0.97
N GLY A 373 -22.72 -18.86 -2.22
CA GLY A 373 -23.85 -18.95 -3.14
C GLY A 373 -24.89 -17.83 -3.04
N ALA A 374 -24.84 -16.96 -2.02
CA ALA A 374 -25.73 -15.81 -1.89
C ALA A 374 -25.19 -14.61 -2.69
N GLY A 375 -26.01 -14.05 -3.58
CA GLY A 375 -25.65 -12.92 -4.44
C GLY A 375 -25.92 -11.55 -3.80
N TYR A 376 -25.00 -10.62 -4.00
CA TYR A 376 -25.02 -9.25 -3.51
C TYR A 376 -24.66 -8.29 -4.65
N SER A 377 -25.35 -7.17 -4.70
CA SER A 377 -25.20 -6.13 -5.73
C SER A 377 -24.35 -4.97 -5.21
N GLN A 378 -23.46 -4.45 -6.06
CA GLN A 378 -22.76 -3.18 -5.85
C GLN A 378 -23.27 -2.17 -6.88
N THR A 379 -24.02 -1.16 -6.43
CA THR A 379 -24.60 -0.16 -7.33
C THR A 379 -23.60 0.94 -7.59
N VAL A 380 -23.21 1.10 -8.86
CA VAL A 380 -22.32 2.16 -9.33
C VAL A 380 -23.15 3.25 -9.98
N ASP A 381 -22.88 4.50 -9.65
CA ASP A 381 -23.50 5.67 -10.29
C ASP A 381 -23.36 5.57 -11.82
N PRO A 382 -24.44 5.75 -12.60
CA PRO A 382 -24.33 5.78 -14.06
C PRO A 382 -23.38 6.87 -14.58
N ALA A 383 -23.29 8.01 -13.89
CA ALA A 383 -22.55 9.19 -14.33
C ALA A 383 -21.14 9.31 -13.73
N SER A 384 -20.69 8.36 -12.91
CA SER A 384 -19.35 8.38 -12.32
C SER A 384 -18.88 6.97 -11.98
N ASN A 385 -17.71 6.83 -11.37
CA ASN A 385 -17.21 5.57 -10.83
C ASN A 385 -17.59 5.39 -9.34
N ARG A 386 -18.41 6.28 -8.75
CA ARG A 386 -18.81 6.23 -7.34
C ARG A 386 -19.76 5.05 -7.07
N GLN A 387 -19.56 4.34 -5.95
CA GLN A 387 -20.50 3.30 -5.51
C GLN A 387 -21.57 3.93 -4.63
N THR A 388 -22.82 3.93 -5.04
CA THR A 388 -23.91 4.55 -4.28
C THR A 388 -24.55 3.62 -3.26
N ALA A 389 -24.52 2.30 -3.48
CA ALA A 389 -25.06 1.33 -2.53
C ALA A 389 -24.43 -0.06 -2.64
N SER A 390 -24.63 -0.89 -1.61
CA SER A 390 -24.42 -2.35 -1.63
C SER A 390 -25.55 -3.10 -0.95
N THR A 391 -25.71 -4.38 -1.27
CA THR A 391 -26.53 -5.32 -0.49
C THR A 391 -25.67 -6.36 0.22
N GLY A 392 -26.25 -7.10 1.16
CA GLY A 392 -25.58 -8.20 1.87
C GLY A 392 -25.21 -7.89 3.32
N PRO A 393 -24.30 -8.69 3.92
CA PRO A 393 -23.98 -8.62 5.35
C PRO A 393 -23.40 -7.27 5.80
N THR A 394 -22.74 -6.55 4.90
CA THR A 394 -22.18 -5.21 5.12
C THR A 394 -22.74 -4.24 4.09
N ALA A 395 -24.07 -4.17 4.01
CA ALA A 395 -24.77 -3.25 3.12
C ALA A 395 -24.46 -1.78 3.48
N VAL A 396 -24.26 -0.94 2.47
CA VAL A 396 -24.02 0.50 2.61
C VAL A 396 -24.94 1.31 1.71
N THR A 397 -25.25 2.53 2.16
CA THR A 397 -25.84 3.59 1.34
C THR A 397 -24.89 4.77 1.35
N ASN A 398 -24.13 4.94 0.28
CA ASN A 398 -23.02 5.89 0.27
C ASN A 398 -23.47 7.27 -0.20
N SER A 399 -23.00 8.31 0.50
CA SER A 399 -23.05 9.70 0.03
C SER A 399 -21.64 10.21 -0.25
N TYR A 400 -21.53 11.21 -1.13
CA TYR A 400 -20.25 11.79 -1.54
C TYR A 400 -20.32 13.31 -1.51
N ASP A 401 -19.18 13.96 -1.28
CA ASP A 401 -19.03 15.40 -1.55
C ASP A 401 -18.78 15.67 -3.05
N ALA A 402 -18.71 16.94 -3.41
CA ALA A 402 -18.50 17.35 -4.80
C ALA A 402 -17.13 16.90 -5.36
N ALA A 403 -16.11 16.72 -4.52
CA ALA A 403 -14.79 16.22 -4.91
C ALA A 403 -14.71 14.69 -4.95
N GLY A 404 -15.81 13.98 -4.65
CA GLY A 404 -15.89 12.53 -4.74
C GLY A 404 -15.36 11.79 -3.52
N ASN A 405 -15.24 12.44 -2.37
CA ASN A 405 -14.93 11.76 -1.11
C ASN A 405 -16.21 11.21 -0.49
N GLN A 406 -16.20 9.95 -0.05
CA GLN A 406 -17.35 9.33 0.61
C GLN A 406 -17.63 10.01 1.95
N THR A 407 -18.77 10.68 2.11
CA THR A 407 -19.20 11.42 3.32
C THR A 407 -20.13 10.63 4.24
N GLY A 408 -20.70 9.52 3.76
CA GLY A 408 -21.53 8.63 4.55
C GLY A 408 -21.60 7.23 3.96
N ASP A 409 -21.92 6.22 4.78
CA ASP A 409 -22.21 4.84 4.36
C ASP A 409 -23.60 4.33 4.80
N GLY A 410 -24.42 5.22 5.35
CA GLY A 410 -25.73 4.92 5.96
C GLY A 410 -25.68 4.68 7.48
N THR A 411 -24.50 4.39 8.03
CA THR A 411 -24.28 4.14 9.48
C THR A 411 -23.20 5.04 10.09
N THR A 412 -22.26 5.47 9.25
CA THR A 412 -21.05 6.20 9.59
C THR A 412 -21.02 7.49 8.78
N THR A 413 -20.68 8.60 9.42
CA THR A 413 -20.43 9.89 8.76
C THR A 413 -18.94 10.17 8.69
N TYR A 414 -18.46 10.59 7.53
CA TYR A 414 -17.07 10.90 7.25
C TYR A 414 -16.92 12.39 6.94
N SER A 415 -16.01 13.08 7.64
CA SER A 415 -15.73 14.49 7.41
C SER A 415 -14.31 14.66 6.88
N TYR A 416 -14.14 15.43 5.82
CA TYR A 416 -12.85 15.69 5.20
C TYR A 416 -12.36 17.10 5.49
N SER A 417 -11.06 17.23 5.71
CA SER A 417 -10.38 18.52 5.77
C SER A 417 -10.42 19.25 4.43
N ASP A 418 -10.05 20.53 4.44
CA ASP A 418 -9.84 21.29 3.21
C ASP A 418 -8.70 20.70 2.35
N ARG A 419 -7.84 19.84 2.91
CA ARG A 419 -6.80 19.07 2.20
C ARG A 419 -7.37 17.88 1.40
N GLY A 420 -8.65 17.58 1.56
CA GLY A 420 -9.27 16.36 1.00
C GLY A 420 -8.91 15.08 1.75
N ARG A 421 -8.41 15.20 2.99
CA ARG A 421 -8.04 14.06 3.84
C ARG A 421 -9.09 13.81 4.91
N LEU A 422 -9.37 12.54 5.22
CA LEU A 422 -10.36 12.15 6.22
C LEU A 422 -9.96 12.72 7.59
N ALA A 423 -10.69 13.74 8.06
CA ALA A 423 -10.37 14.48 9.27
C ALA A 423 -11.07 13.88 10.50
N SER A 424 -12.29 13.36 10.32
CA SER A 424 -12.99 12.64 11.37
C SER A 424 -14.02 11.65 10.84
N VAL A 425 -14.34 10.68 11.69
CA VAL A 425 -15.40 9.71 11.51
C VAL A 425 -16.33 9.79 12.72
N SER A 426 -17.64 9.79 12.48
CA SER A 426 -18.64 9.66 13.53
C SER A 426 -19.50 8.43 13.31
N LYS A 427 -19.59 7.55 14.31
CA LYS A 427 -20.39 6.33 14.29
C LYS A 427 -21.05 6.14 15.65
N ASN A 428 -22.37 5.93 15.68
CA ASN A 428 -23.15 5.80 16.91
C ASN A 428 -22.91 6.95 17.92
N GLY A 429 -22.75 8.18 17.43
CA GLY A 429 -22.49 9.37 18.26
C GLY A 429 -21.05 9.48 18.79
N ILE A 430 -20.18 8.50 18.53
CA ILE A 430 -18.77 8.54 18.91
C ILE A 430 -17.96 9.08 17.73
N THR A 431 -17.08 10.06 17.98
CA THR A 431 -16.24 10.67 16.96
C THR A 431 -14.77 10.31 17.17
N THR A 432 -14.12 9.84 16.11
CA THR A 432 -12.68 9.64 16.00
C THR A 432 -12.10 10.69 15.05
N GLY A 433 -11.06 11.39 15.47
CA GLY A 433 -10.35 12.40 14.68
C GLY A 433 -8.97 11.92 14.22
N TYR A 434 -8.51 12.45 13.10
CA TYR A 434 -7.20 12.14 12.51
C TYR A 434 -6.45 13.41 12.14
N LEU A 435 -5.13 13.42 12.32
CA LEU A 435 -4.25 14.50 11.88
C LEU A 435 -3.11 13.96 11.01
N TYR A 436 -2.70 14.76 10.03
CA TYR A 436 -1.68 14.41 9.06
C TYR A 436 -0.51 15.38 9.12
N ASN A 437 0.71 14.86 8.93
CA ASN A 437 1.86 15.75 8.76
C ASN A 437 1.85 16.42 7.38
N GLY A 438 2.76 17.36 7.14
CA GLY A 438 2.90 18.03 5.85
C GLY A 438 3.29 17.13 4.68
N LEU A 439 3.79 15.90 4.93
CA LEU A 439 4.00 14.86 3.90
C LEU A 439 2.72 14.07 3.58
N GLY A 440 1.61 14.34 4.27
CA GLY A 440 0.36 13.63 4.11
C GLY A 440 0.30 12.29 4.82
N GLN A 441 1.21 11.99 5.74
CA GLN A 441 1.14 10.76 6.55
C GLN A 441 0.24 11.01 7.76
N ARG A 442 -0.69 10.08 8.06
CA ARG A 442 -1.47 10.12 9.30
C ARG A 442 -0.55 9.90 10.47
N VAL A 443 -0.49 10.85 11.39
CA VAL A 443 0.41 10.82 12.55
C VAL A 443 -0.34 10.82 13.88
N ILE A 444 -1.63 11.18 13.88
CA ILE A 444 -2.52 11.06 15.05
C ILE A 444 -3.83 10.41 14.66
N LYS A 445 -4.32 9.54 15.54
CA LYS A 445 -5.72 9.11 15.66
C LYS A 445 -6.16 9.32 17.11
N SER A 446 -7.31 9.94 17.34
CA SER A 446 -7.76 10.26 18.70
C SER A 446 -9.28 10.19 18.84
N GLY A 447 -9.77 9.81 20.01
CA GLY A 447 -11.21 9.72 20.28
C GLY A 447 -11.49 8.89 21.53
N SER A 448 -12.72 8.95 22.04
CA SER A 448 -13.12 8.17 23.22
C SER A 448 -13.15 6.66 22.99
N ASN A 449 -13.24 6.22 21.73
CA ASN A 449 -13.12 4.82 21.32
C ASN A 449 -11.68 4.38 21.03
N VAL A 450 -10.70 5.28 21.09
CA VAL A 450 -9.29 4.91 21.00
C VAL A 450 -8.85 4.49 22.41
N PRO A 451 -8.46 3.21 22.65
CA PRO A 451 -8.24 2.71 24.01
C PRO A 451 -7.23 3.52 24.84
N THR A 452 -6.24 4.12 24.17
CA THR A 452 -5.20 4.95 24.77
C THR A 452 -5.51 6.45 24.75
N GLY A 453 -6.75 6.84 24.39
CA GLY A 453 -7.18 8.22 24.11
C GLY A 453 -6.68 8.75 22.77
N ALA A 454 -5.42 8.46 22.43
CA ALA A 454 -4.84 8.71 21.12
C ALA A 454 -3.76 7.66 20.75
N THR A 455 -3.58 7.45 19.46
CA THR A 455 -2.48 6.70 18.84
C THR A 455 -1.65 7.65 18.00
N ARG A 456 -0.33 7.61 18.20
CA ARG A 456 0.68 8.30 17.37
C ARG A 456 1.31 7.31 16.41
N TYR A 457 1.46 7.73 15.15
CA TYR A 457 2.07 6.90 14.10
C TYR A 457 3.41 7.50 13.68
N VAL A 458 4.45 6.67 13.63
CA VAL A 458 5.81 7.09 13.25
C VAL A 458 6.26 6.34 12.01
N TYR A 459 6.79 7.09 11.05
CA TYR A 459 7.27 6.57 9.78
C TYR A 459 8.77 6.80 9.63
N ASP A 460 9.45 5.83 9.04
CA ASP A 460 10.87 5.92 8.67
C ASP A 460 11.10 6.85 7.47
N GLY A 461 12.36 6.95 7.02
CA GLY A 461 12.72 7.75 5.84
C GLY A 461 12.16 7.21 4.50
N ALA A 462 11.81 5.93 4.43
CA ALA A 462 11.21 5.29 3.25
C ALA A 462 9.66 5.36 3.25
N GLY A 463 9.06 5.79 4.36
CA GLY A 463 7.61 5.89 4.52
C GLY A 463 6.96 4.64 5.08
N HIS A 464 7.71 3.67 5.60
CA HIS A 464 7.15 2.53 6.34
C HIS A 464 6.59 2.98 7.68
N LEU A 465 5.42 2.48 8.06
CA LEU A 465 4.94 2.61 9.45
C LEU A 465 5.82 1.72 10.33
N ILE A 466 6.67 2.35 11.15
CA ILE A 466 7.62 1.66 12.02
C ILE A 466 7.18 1.63 13.48
N GLY A 467 6.19 2.44 13.89
CA GLY A 467 5.65 2.33 15.23
C GLY A 467 4.32 3.03 15.47
N GLU A 468 3.58 2.46 16.42
CA GLU A 468 2.37 3.00 17.03
C GLU A 468 2.63 3.26 18.52
N TYR A 469 2.27 4.46 19.01
CA TYR A 469 2.52 4.91 20.38
C TYR A 469 1.25 5.46 21.02
N ASP A 470 1.14 5.34 22.34
CA ASP A 470 -0.03 5.81 23.09
C ASP A 470 -0.08 7.36 23.20
N GLN A 471 -1.08 7.88 23.90
CA GLN A 471 -1.23 9.32 24.14
C GLN A 471 -0.02 9.93 24.89
N SER A 472 0.72 9.13 25.67
CA SER A 472 1.90 9.56 26.44
C SER A 472 3.22 9.38 25.70
N GLY A 473 3.19 8.79 24.49
CA GLY A 473 4.37 8.52 23.67
C GLY A 473 5.05 7.19 24.00
N ASN A 474 4.41 6.30 24.77
CA ASN A 474 4.95 4.96 25.03
C ASN A 474 4.64 4.04 23.86
N ALA A 475 5.58 3.15 23.51
CA ALA A 475 5.40 2.21 22.41
C ALA A 475 4.27 1.22 22.69
N LEU A 476 3.30 1.17 21.79
CA LEU A 476 2.32 0.09 21.72
C LEU A 476 2.86 -1.04 20.85
N GLN A 477 3.54 -0.66 19.77
CA GLN A 477 4.07 -1.59 18.79
C GLN A 477 5.12 -0.91 17.92
N GLU A 478 6.20 -1.63 17.62
CA GLU A 478 7.20 -1.20 16.64
C GLU A 478 7.42 -2.31 15.60
N THR A 479 7.59 -1.98 14.33
CA THR A 479 7.81 -2.95 13.23
C THR A 479 9.22 -2.77 12.67
N VAL A 480 9.92 -3.89 12.50
CA VAL A 480 11.25 -3.98 11.91
C VAL A 480 11.14 -4.55 10.51
N TYR A 481 11.74 -3.85 9.55
CA TYR A 481 11.72 -4.21 8.13
C TYR A 481 13.10 -4.66 7.64
N LEU A 482 13.12 -5.58 6.68
CA LEU A 482 14.28 -5.95 5.87
C LEU A 482 14.01 -5.54 4.42
N GLY A 483 14.51 -4.38 4.01
CA GLY A 483 13.98 -3.71 2.81
C GLY A 483 12.53 -3.32 3.07
N ASP A 484 11.61 -3.77 2.21
CA ASP A 484 10.16 -3.52 2.38
C ASP A 484 9.44 -4.68 3.09
N THR A 485 10.12 -5.81 3.35
CA THR A 485 9.51 -6.97 4.02
C THR A 485 9.46 -6.75 5.54
N PRO A 486 8.28 -6.75 6.20
CA PRO A 486 8.21 -6.77 7.65
C PRO A 486 8.70 -8.12 8.17
N VAL A 487 9.68 -8.10 9.07
CA VAL A 487 10.34 -9.32 9.58
C VAL A 487 10.14 -9.52 11.08
N ALA A 488 9.96 -8.45 11.85
CA ALA A 488 9.64 -8.57 13.25
C ALA A 488 8.72 -7.43 13.70
N THR A 489 7.97 -7.68 14.76
CA THR A 489 7.33 -6.62 15.54
C THR A 489 7.75 -6.71 17.00
N VAL A 490 7.95 -5.57 17.64
CA VAL A 490 8.40 -5.46 19.02
C VAL A 490 7.28 -4.89 19.87
N LYS A 491 6.97 -5.56 20.98
CA LYS A 491 6.03 -5.09 22.01
C LYS A 491 6.66 -5.25 23.38
N ASN A 492 6.63 -4.19 24.19
CA ASN A 492 7.26 -4.17 25.51
C ASN A 492 8.74 -4.63 25.50
N GLY A 493 9.46 -4.28 24.44
CA GLY A 493 10.87 -4.67 24.23
C GLY A 493 11.10 -6.13 23.83
N THR A 494 10.04 -6.91 23.62
CA THR A 494 10.09 -8.32 23.20
C THR A 494 9.80 -8.44 21.69
N PRO A 495 10.66 -9.11 20.91
CA PRO A 495 10.42 -9.33 19.48
C PRO A 495 9.50 -10.53 19.21
N TYR A 496 8.71 -10.40 18.16
CA TYR A 496 7.84 -11.41 17.56
C TYR A 496 8.15 -11.48 16.07
N TYR A 497 8.19 -12.68 15.48
CA TYR A 497 8.62 -12.88 14.10
C TYR A 497 7.45 -12.81 13.13
N VAL A 498 7.62 -12.04 12.05
CA VAL A 498 6.58 -11.81 11.04
C VAL A 498 6.86 -12.66 9.81
N TYR A 499 5.85 -13.41 9.39
CA TYR A 499 5.83 -14.21 8.18
C TYR A 499 5.02 -13.45 7.13
N ALA A 500 5.72 -12.85 6.17
CA ALA A 500 5.12 -12.09 5.09
C ALA A 500 4.97 -12.92 3.80
N ASP A 501 3.94 -12.64 3.02
CA ASP A 501 3.65 -13.35 1.76
C ASP A 501 4.42 -12.79 0.55
N GLN A 502 4.02 -13.19 -0.66
CA GLN A 502 4.67 -12.80 -1.92
C GLN A 502 4.65 -11.30 -2.20
N ILE A 503 3.69 -10.57 -1.63
CA ILE A 503 3.54 -9.12 -1.75
C ILE A 503 3.91 -8.40 -0.44
N ASP A 504 4.68 -9.07 0.43
CA ASP A 504 5.14 -8.55 1.73
C ASP A 504 4.00 -8.21 2.72
N THR A 505 2.82 -8.81 2.54
CA THR A 505 1.74 -8.68 3.52
C THR A 505 2.01 -9.58 4.72
N PRO A 506 1.98 -9.07 5.97
CA PRO A 506 2.09 -9.90 7.16
C PRO A 506 0.91 -10.88 7.24
N ARG A 507 1.20 -12.18 7.29
CA ARG A 507 0.19 -13.25 7.35
C ARG A 507 0.17 -13.97 8.68
N VAL A 508 1.31 -14.12 9.33
CA VAL A 508 1.43 -14.78 10.64
C VAL A 508 2.46 -14.04 11.47
N ILE A 509 2.21 -13.95 12.77
CA ILE A 509 3.18 -13.49 13.76
C ILE A 509 3.36 -14.59 14.80
N THR A 510 4.59 -14.92 15.13
CA THR A 510 4.90 -15.88 16.20
C THR A 510 5.69 -15.27 17.34
N ASP A 511 5.57 -15.84 18.53
CA ASP A 511 6.48 -15.58 19.63
C ASP A 511 7.87 -16.21 19.38
N THR A 512 8.77 -16.10 20.35
CA THR A 512 10.12 -16.67 20.28
C THR A 512 10.13 -18.20 20.35
N ASN A 513 9.03 -18.85 20.72
CA ASN A 513 8.85 -20.31 20.73
C ASN A 513 8.26 -20.85 19.42
N ASN A 514 8.06 -19.99 18.40
CA ASN A 514 7.40 -20.27 17.12
C ASN A 514 5.89 -20.54 17.21
N LEU A 515 5.24 -20.18 18.32
CA LEU A 515 3.78 -20.28 18.44
C LEU A 515 3.11 -19.04 17.85
N MET A 516 2.08 -19.23 17.02
CA MET A 516 1.31 -18.12 16.46
C MET A 516 0.64 -17.29 17.55
N VAL A 517 0.87 -15.99 17.57
CA VAL A 517 0.13 -15.05 18.43
C VAL A 517 -0.90 -14.26 17.65
N TRP A 518 -0.77 -14.21 16.31
CA TRP A 518 -1.68 -13.53 15.41
C TRP A 518 -1.61 -14.17 14.03
N ARG A 519 -2.75 -14.28 13.34
CA ARG A 519 -2.78 -14.80 11.97
C ARG A 519 -3.86 -14.17 11.09
N TRP A 520 -3.51 -13.99 9.82
CA TRP A 520 -4.34 -13.43 8.75
C TRP A 520 -4.04 -14.12 7.40
N ASP A 521 -3.68 -15.40 7.47
CA ASP A 521 -3.29 -16.24 6.34
C ASP A 521 -4.50 -16.89 5.63
N GLN A 522 -5.67 -16.94 6.28
CA GLN A 522 -6.94 -17.45 5.73
C GLN A 522 -7.96 -16.34 5.46
N VAL A 523 -7.48 -15.18 5.02
CA VAL A 523 -8.31 -14.02 4.67
C VAL A 523 -8.81 -14.10 3.22
N ASP A 524 -9.95 -13.49 2.93
CA ASP A 524 -10.37 -13.23 1.56
C ASP A 524 -9.35 -12.33 0.81
N PRO A 525 -9.32 -12.41 -0.53
CA PRO A 525 -8.36 -11.69 -1.36
C PRO A 525 -8.33 -10.17 -1.15
N PHE A 526 -9.46 -9.56 -0.78
CA PHE A 526 -9.60 -8.11 -0.65
C PHE A 526 -9.43 -7.62 0.79
N GLY A 527 -9.23 -8.52 1.75
CA GLY A 527 -8.88 -8.19 3.12
C GLY A 527 -10.06 -7.84 4.03
N ALA A 528 -11.28 -8.27 3.70
CA ALA A 528 -12.49 -7.94 4.48
C ALA A 528 -12.62 -8.77 5.76
N THR A 529 -12.05 -9.97 5.78
CA THR A 529 -12.05 -10.85 6.95
C THR A 529 -11.03 -10.36 7.97
N LEU A 530 -11.39 -10.28 9.24
CA LEU A 530 -10.46 -9.86 10.30
C LEU A 530 -9.44 -10.94 10.65
N PRO A 531 -8.26 -10.57 11.15
CA PRO A 531 -7.30 -11.54 11.67
C PRO A 531 -7.83 -12.24 12.93
N ASP A 532 -7.32 -13.46 13.15
CA ASP A 532 -7.42 -14.13 14.44
C ASP A 532 -6.26 -13.64 15.32
N GLU A 533 -6.61 -12.90 16.37
CA GLU A 533 -5.67 -12.27 17.29
C GLU A 533 -5.32 -13.16 18.50
N ASN A 534 -5.81 -14.40 18.58
CA ASN A 534 -5.45 -15.32 19.66
C ASN A 534 -5.48 -16.80 19.20
N PRO A 535 -4.76 -17.17 18.13
CA PRO A 535 -4.88 -18.47 17.49
C PRO A 535 -4.37 -19.65 18.34
N THR A 536 -3.56 -19.40 19.36
CA THR A 536 -3.02 -20.43 20.27
C THR A 536 -3.33 -20.18 21.74
N SER A 537 -4.33 -19.35 22.04
CA SER A 537 -4.75 -19.04 23.43
C SER A 537 -3.65 -18.45 24.32
N LEU A 538 -2.67 -17.74 23.73
CA LEU A 538 -1.59 -17.04 24.45
C LEU A 538 -1.95 -15.61 24.87
N GLY A 539 -3.17 -15.16 24.52
CA GLY A 539 -3.66 -13.82 24.78
C GLY A 539 -3.83 -13.03 23.48
N THR A 540 -4.69 -12.01 23.52
CA THR A 540 -4.98 -11.16 22.36
C THR A 540 -3.74 -10.40 21.92
N PHE A 541 -3.38 -10.53 20.65
CA PHE A 541 -2.29 -9.81 20.01
C PHE A 541 -2.82 -8.95 18.87
N THR A 542 -3.06 -7.67 19.13
CA THR A 542 -3.49 -6.75 18.06
C THR A 542 -2.35 -6.38 17.12
N TYR A 543 -2.56 -6.51 15.81
CA TYR A 543 -1.65 -5.98 14.79
C TYR A 543 -2.46 -5.35 13.67
N ASN A 544 -2.31 -4.03 13.50
CA ASN A 544 -3.14 -3.24 12.59
C ASN A 544 -2.63 -3.15 11.15
N PRO A 545 -1.32 -3.29 10.84
CA PRO A 545 -0.86 -3.37 9.46
C PRO A 545 -1.61 -4.44 8.64
N ARG A 546 -1.92 -4.12 7.38
CA ARG A 546 -2.64 -4.97 6.42
C ARG A 546 -1.78 -5.15 5.16
N PHE A 547 -2.34 -4.99 3.96
CA PHE A 547 -1.51 -4.91 2.75
C PHE A 547 -0.45 -3.80 2.88
N PRO A 548 0.66 -3.83 2.12
CA PRO A 548 1.68 -2.79 2.19
C PRO A 548 1.07 -1.39 2.13
N GLY A 549 1.49 -0.51 3.06
CA GLY A 549 0.95 0.85 3.23
C GLY A 549 -0.34 0.96 4.05
N GLN A 550 -1.01 -0.15 4.35
CA GLN A 550 -2.33 -0.15 4.95
C GLN A 550 -2.33 -0.39 6.46
N VAL A 551 -3.22 0.32 7.17
CA VAL A 551 -3.46 0.19 8.61
C VAL A 551 -4.97 0.06 8.85
N TYR A 552 -5.39 -0.99 9.55
CA TYR A 552 -6.80 -1.23 9.88
C TYR A 552 -7.33 -0.23 10.92
N ASP A 553 -8.51 0.33 10.64
CA ASP A 553 -9.25 1.22 11.54
C ASP A 553 -10.55 0.55 12.00
N ALA A 554 -10.55 0.06 13.24
CA ALA A 554 -11.66 -0.70 13.82
C ALA A 554 -13.01 0.04 13.84
N GLU A 555 -12.99 1.37 13.99
CA GLU A 555 -14.18 2.22 14.03
C GLU A 555 -14.91 2.28 12.68
N THR A 556 -14.18 2.13 11.57
CA THR A 556 -14.76 2.12 10.21
C THR A 556 -14.84 0.73 9.62
N GLY A 557 -13.96 -0.20 10.03
CA GLY A 557 -13.71 -1.46 9.34
C GLY A 557 -12.93 -1.29 8.02
N LYS A 558 -12.46 -0.07 7.72
CA LYS A 558 -11.67 0.27 6.53
C LYS A 558 -10.18 0.31 6.88
N HIS A 559 -9.34 0.38 5.86
CA HIS A 559 -7.91 0.50 6.03
C HIS A 559 -7.45 1.88 5.58
N TYR A 560 -6.85 2.66 6.48
CA TYR A 560 -6.04 3.80 6.06
C TYR A 560 -4.95 3.32 5.11
N ASN A 561 -4.76 3.98 3.97
CA ASN A 561 -3.74 3.65 3.00
C ASN A 561 -3.07 4.92 2.45
N ALA A 562 -2.23 5.53 3.29
CA ALA A 562 -1.51 6.76 2.97
C ALA A 562 -2.46 7.84 2.41
N ASN A 563 -2.48 8.08 1.10
CA ASN A 563 -3.25 9.17 0.49
C ASN A 563 -4.77 8.92 0.43
N ARG A 564 -5.23 7.69 0.68
CA ARG A 564 -6.65 7.31 0.62
C ARG A 564 -7.02 6.35 1.75
N ASP A 565 -8.30 6.03 1.86
CA ASP A 565 -8.83 4.98 2.73
C ASP A 565 -9.47 3.89 1.86
N TYR A 566 -9.08 2.64 2.14
CA TYR A 566 -9.48 1.45 1.39
C TYR A 566 -10.61 0.73 2.12
N ASP A 567 -11.70 0.48 1.40
CA ASP A 567 -12.81 -0.35 1.85
C ASP A 567 -12.60 -1.79 1.36
N PRO A 568 -12.21 -2.73 2.24
CA PRO A 568 -11.97 -4.11 1.85
C PRO A 568 -13.25 -4.86 1.47
N ALA A 569 -14.41 -4.52 2.05
CA ALA A 569 -15.69 -5.14 1.71
C ALA A 569 -16.14 -4.73 0.29
N GLY A 570 -15.97 -3.45 -0.05
CA GLY A 570 -16.16 -2.93 -1.40
C GLY A 570 -15.08 -3.35 -2.40
N GLY A 571 -13.87 -3.65 -1.91
CA GLY A 571 -12.68 -3.93 -2.72
C GLY A 571 -12.19 -2.68 -3.47
N ARG A 572 -12.30 -1.50 -2.86
CA ARG A 572 -12.09 -0.20 -3.52
C ARG A 572 -11.69 0.90 -2.54
N TYR A 573 -11.17 2.00 -3.05
CA TYR A 573 -10.99 3.23 -2.28
C TYR A 573 -12.30 3.99 -2.09
N VAL A 574 -12.37 4.79 -1.02
CA VAL A 574 -13.54 5.63 -0.70
C VAL A 574 -13.38 7.09 -1.16
N GLN A 575 -12.19 7.46 -1.61
CA GLN A 575 -11.90 8.70 -2.32
C GLN A 575 -11.43 8.39 -3.75
N SER A 576 -11.71 9.30 -4.68
CA SER A 576 -11.06 9.28 -5.99
C SER A 576 -9.55 9.45 -5.82
N ASP A 577 -8.77 8.83 -6.70
CA ASP A 577 -7.32 8.97 -6.74
C ASP A 577 -6.89 10.45 -6.80
N PRO A 578 -6.06 10.95 -5.87
CA PRO A 578 -5.56 12.32 -5.88
C PRO A 578 -4.72 12.69 -7.10
N ILE A 579 -4.13 11.71 -7.80
CA ILE A 579 -3.43 11.92 -9.08
C ILE A 579 -4.32 11.62 -10.29
N GLY A 580 -5.61 11.33 -10.08
CA GLY A 580 -6.60 11.08 -11.11
C GLY A 580 -6.24 9.88 -12.00
N LEU A 581 -6.47 10.02 -13.31
CA LEU A 581 -6.20 8.95 -14.28
C LEU A 581 -4.70 8.62 -14.44
N ASN A 582 -3.79 9.44 -13.88
CA ASN A 582 -2.36 9.12 -13.84
C ASN A 582 -2.04 7.91 -12.95
N GLY A 583 -2.96 7.50 -12.05
CA GLY A 583 -2.87 6.23 -11.32
C GLY A 583 -2.93 5.00 -12.24
N GLY A 584 -3.30 5.18 -13.52
CA GLY A 584 -3.23 4.16 -14.56
C GLY A 584 -4.45 3.23 -14.60
N GLN A 585 -5.57 3.66 -14.01
CA GLN A 585 -6.83 2.93 -13.95
C GLN A 585 -7.98 3.79 -14.50
N PRO A 586 -8.92 3.22 -15.28
CA PRO A 586 -10.10 3.96 -15.73
C PRO A 586 -11.01 4.42 -14.58
N SER A 587 -11.18 3.57 -13.55
CA SER A 587 -11.83 3.97 -12.30
C SER A 587 -10.80 4.49 -11.31
N THR A 588 -10.93 5.74 -10.88
CA THR A 588 -10.05 6.36 -9.86
C THR A 588 -10.31 5.84 -8.45
N TYR A 589 -11.29 4.96 -8.25
CA TYR A 589 -11.60 4.31 -6.98
C TYR A 589 -11.11 2.87 -6.91
N ALA A 590 -10.61 2.30 -8.01
CA ALA A 590 -10.21 0.90 -8.04
C ALA A 590 -9.01 0.64 -7.12
N TYR A 591 -9.02 -0.51 -6.44
CA TYR A 591 -7.83 -1.01 -5.75
C TYR A 591 -7.12 -2.01 -6.65
N VAL A 592 -5.91 -1.65 -7.09
CA VAL A 592 -4.95 -2.54 -7.78
C VAL A 592 -5.54 -3.44 -8.88
N ASP A 593 -6.39 -2.86 -9.73
CA ASP A 593 -7.10 -3.51 -10.84
C ASP A 593 -7.96 -4.71 -10.42
N GLY A 594 -8.43 -4.76 -9.17
CA GLY A 594 -9.18 -5.92 -8.69
C GLY A 594 -8.34 -7.19 -8.60
N ASN A 595 -7.00 -7.08 -8.51
CA ASN A 595 -6.09 -8.22 -8.32
C ASN A 595 -5.15 -8.00 -7.11
N PRO A 596 -5.70 -7.99 -5.89
CA PRO A 596 -4.97 -7.71 -4.65
C PRO A 596 -4.02 -8.83 -4.22
N VAL A 597 -4.10 -10.02 -4.84
CA VAL A 597 -3.17 -11.12 -4.55
C VAL A 597 -1.82 -10.96 -5.26
N SER A 598 -1.77 -10.13 -6.31
CA SER A 598 -0.57 -9.94 -7.15
C SER A 598 0.02 -8.53 -7.09
N TYR A 599 -0.79 -7.55 -6.67
CA TYR A 599 -0.47 -6.14 -6.74
C TYR A 599 -0.75 -5.45 -5.41
N VAL A 600 -0.02 -4.36 -5.16
CA VAL A 600 -0.15 -3.53 -3.97
C VAL A 600 -0.14 -2.07 -4.36
N ASP A 601 -0.66 -1.21 -3.50
CA ASP A 601 -0.60 0.26 -3.66
C ASP A 601 -0.19 0.87 -2.32
N PRO A 602 1.11 0.87 -1.98
CA PRO A 602 1.61 1.27 -0.66
C PRO A 602 1.38 2.75 -0.32
N TRP A 603 1.09 3.56 -1.33
CA TRP A 603 0.89 5.00 -1.18
C TRP A 603 -0.55 5.42 -1.37
N GLY A 604 -1.46 4.51 -1.74
CA GLY A 604 -2.80 4.87 -2.13
C GLY A 604 -2.82 5.83 -3.32
N LEU A 605 -1.94 5.64 -4.31
CA LEU A 605 -1.83 6.50 -5.51
C LEU A 605 -1.63 5.71 -6.81
N VAL A 606 -0.89 4.60 -6.74
CA VAL A 606 -0.54 3.84 -7.94
C VAL A 606 -0.24 2.40 -7.59
N LYS A 607 -0.84 1.48 -8.34
CA LYS A 607 -0.51 0.06 -8.20
C LYS A 607 0.96 -0.17 -8.60
N ILE A 608 1.64 -0.98 -7.80
CA ILE A 608 2.95 -1.54 -8.11
C ILE A 608 2.87 -3.06 -8.18
N ILE A 609 3.80 -3.63 -8.92
CA ILE A 609 3.91 -5.07 -9.09
C ILE A 609 4.51 -5.65 -7.80
N GLY A 610 3.71 -6.40 -7.05
CA GLY A 610 4.15 -7.03 -5.80
C GLY A 610 5.00 -8.29 -6.03
N ILE A 611 4.91 -8.88 -7.23
CA ILE A 611 5.56 -10.16 -7.61
C ILE A 611 6.54 -9.94 -8.77
N PRO A 612 7.85 -10.20 -8.60
CA PRO A 612 8.84 -10.11 -9.68
C PRO A 612 8.47 -10.98 -10.90
N GLY A 613 8.84 -10.55 -12.10
CA GLY A 613 8.66 -11.33 -13.34
C GLY A 613 7.39 -10.99 -14.14
N ARG A 614 6.45 -10.22 -13.59
CA ARG A 614 5.37 -9.59 -14.37
C ARG A 614 5.91 -8.28 -14.96
N ARG A 615 5.92 -8.14 -16.29
CA ARG A 615 6.23 -6.87 -16.97
C ARG A 615 4.93 -6.27 -17.51
N ARG A 616 4.77 -4.95 -17.41
CA ARG A 616 3.62 -4.22 -17.96
C ARG A 616 3.54 -4.35 -19.47
#